data_AF-A0A8T3R5Y1-F1
#
_entry.id   AF-A0A8T3R5Y1-F1
#
_cell.length_a   1.000
_cell.length_b   1.000
_cell.length_c   1.000
_cell.angle_alpha   90.00
_cell.angle_beta   90.00
_cell.angle_gamma   90.00
#
_symmetry.space_group_name_H-M   'P 1'
#
loop_
_entity.id
_entity.type
_entity.pdbx_description
1 polymer ?
#
loop_
_entity_poly.entity_id
_entity_poly.type
_entity_poly.pdbx_seq_one_letter_code
_entity_poly.pdbx_strand_id
1 'polypeptide(L)'
;MNDGFAWWLVVLGIAIGVGLSWLVLGRLPRAEADIDEDERALEAAWISGAVGDYGGVAPPALVEEILELHEHYLQGPALDLEAHRDRDSDEAFDEADPADGAVRSRR
;
A
#
# COMPACT_ATOMS: atom_id res chain seq x y z
N MET A 1 -49.76 -4.43 -24.73
CA MET A 1 -48.33 -4.50 -25.09
C MET A 1 -47.77 -5.79 -24.48
N ASN A 2 -46.65 -6.33 -24.98
CA ASN A 2 -46.18 -7.66 -24.62
C ASN A 2 -45.62 -7.70 -23.18
N ASP A 3 -46.49 -7.89 -22.20
CA ASP A 3 -46.16 -7.93 -20.76
C ASP A 3 -45.14 -9.03 -20.43
N GLY A 4 -45.20 -10.17 -21.14
CA GLY A 4 -44.23 -11.25 -21.01
C GLY A 4 -42.82 -10.86 -21.48
N PHE A 5 -42.73 -10.08 -22.57
CA PHE A 5 -41.45 -9.54 -23.04
C PHE A 5 -40.89 -8.48 -22.07
N ALA A 6 -41.76 -7.60 -21.56
CA ALA A 6 -41.36 -6.60 -20.58
C ALA A 6 -40.79 -7.25 -19.30
N TRP A 7 -41.42 -8.32 -18.81
CA TRP A 7 -40.93 -9.09 -17.66
C TRP A 7 -39.56 -9.72 -17.92
N TRP A 8 -39.34 -10.26 -19.12
CA TRP A 8 -38.07 -10.86 -19.51
C TRP A 8 -36.92 -9.84 -19.51
N LEU A 9 -37.18 -8.60 -19.94
CA LEU A 9 -36.17 -7.53 -19.89
C LEU A 9 -35.76 -7.17 -18.46
N VAL A 10 -36.70 -7.21 -17.51
CA VAL A 10 -36.40 -6.97 -16.08
C VAL A 10 -35.47 -8.06 -15.55
N VAL A 11 -35.79 -9.33 -15.81
CA VAL A 11 -34.96 -10.46 -15.38
C VAL A 11 -33.56 -10.39 -16.00
N LEU A 12 -33.48 -10.08 -17.29
CA LEU A 12 -32.20 -9.94 -17.99
C LEU A 12 -31.38 -8.77 -17.43
N GLY A 13 -32.01 -7.63 -17.16
CA GLY A 13 -31.37 -6.48 -16.55
C GLY A 13 -30.80 -6.80 -15.16
N ILE A 14 -31.55 -7.53 -14.33
CA ILE A 14 -31.08 -7.99 -13.02
C ILE A 14 -29.90 -8.97 -13.19
N ALA A 15 -30.00 -9.94 -14.09
CA ALA A 15 -28.94 -10.92 -14.31
C ALA A 15 -27.63 -10.25 -14.77
N ILE A 16 -27.72 -9.29 -15.69
CA ILE A 16 -26.56 -8.49 -16.13
C ILE A 16 -26.03 -7.64 -14.97
N GLY A 17 -26.91 -6.97 -14.21
CA GLY A 17 -26.51 -6.15 -13.07
C GLY A 17 -25.78 -6.95 -12.00
N VAL A 18 -26.29 -8.13 -11.64
CA VAL A 18 -25.64 -9.05 -10.70
C VAL A 18 -24.31 -9.55 -11.25
N GLY A 19 -24.26 -9.93 -12.53
CA GLY A 19 -23.03 -10.39 -13.17
C GLY A 19 -21.94 -9.31 -13.20
N LEU A 20 -22.30 -8.06 -13.49
CA LEU A 20 -21.38 -6.93 -13.48
C LEU A 20 -20.92 -6.57 -12.07
N SER A 21 -21.84 -6.54 -11.10
CA SER A 21 -21.48 -6.33 -9.70
C SER A 21 -20.53 -7.43 -9.21
N TRP A 22 -20.84 -8.70 -9.50
CA TRP A 22 -19.96 -9.82 -9.20
C TRP A 22 -18.59 -9.69 -9.88
N LEU A 23 -18.54 -9.24 -11.14
CA LEU A 23 -17.28 -9.01 -11.85
C LEU A 23 -16.46 -7.89 -11.18
N VAL A 24 -17.10 -6.80 -10.76
CA VAL A 24 -16.43 -5.68 -10.11
C VAL A 24 -15.91 -6.08 -8.73
N LEU A 25 -16.74 -6.76 -7.93
CA LEU A 25 -16.34 -7.22 -6.59
C LEU A 25 -15.34 -8.38 -6.64
N GLY A 26 -15.53 -9.35 -7.53
CA GLY A 26 -14.65 -10.53 -7.66
C GLY A 26 -13.33 -10.24 -8.38
N ARG A 27 -13.21 -9.08 -9.05
CA ARG A 27 -11.95 -8.58 -9.62
C ARG A 27 -11.24 -7.59 -8.68
N LEU A 28 -11.77 -7.36 -7.47
CA LEU A 28 -10.93 -6.78 -6.43
C LEU A 28 -9.76 -7.75 -6.21
N PRO A 29 -8.51 -7.26 -6.18
CA PRO A 29 -7.39 -8.09 -5.78
C PRO A 29 -7.78 -8.79 -4.47
N ARG A 30 -7.47 -10.08 -4.39
CA ARG A 30 -7.64 -10.89 -3.17
C ARG A 30 -7.19 -10.02 -2.01
N ALA A 31 -8.08 -9.72 -1.06
CA ALA A 31 -7.68 -8.92 0.09
C ALA A 31 -6.56 -9.70 0.80
N GLU A 32 -5.47 -9.04 1.24
CA GLU A 32 -4.39 -9.74 1.96
C GLU A 32 -4.93 -10.54 3.18
N ALA A 33 -6.09 -10.17 3.73
CA ALA A 33 -6.80 -10.89 4.78
C ALA A 33 -7.23 -12.34 4.41
N ASP A 34 -7.18 -12.72 3.13
CA ASP A 34 -7.48 -14.07 2.63
C ASP A 34 -6.21 -14.90 2.34
N ILE A 35 -5.01 -14.41 2.68
CA ILE A 35 -3.74 -15.12 2.51
C ILE A 35 -3.50 -16.03 3.73
N ASP A 36 -3.31 -17.32 3.48
CA ASP A 36 -2.98 -18.31 4.51
C ASP A 36 -1.51 -18.18 4.97
N GLU A 37 -1.20 -18.63 6.19
CA GLU A 37 0.15 -18.56 6.77
C GLU A 37 1.19 -19.27 5.89
N ASP A 38 0.79 -20.39 5.28
CA ASP A 38 1.62 -21.15 4.33
C ASP A 38 1.89 -20.37 3.02
N GLU A 39 0.93 -19.58 2.56
CA GLU A 39 1.06 -18.74 1.35
C GLU A 39 1.96 -17.53 1.64
N ARG A 40 1.87 -16.97 2.85
CA ARG A 40 2.75 -15.88 3.32
C ARG A 40 4.21 -16.32 3.40
N ALA A 41 4.49 -17.51 3.90
CA ALA A 41 5.85 -18.05 3.95
C ALA A 41 6.45 -18.24 2.53
N LEU A 42 5.62 -18.65 1.56
CA LEU A 42 6.04 -18.77 0.15
C LEU A 42 6.33 -17.41 -0.49
N GLU A 43 5.50 -16.41 -0.22
CA GLU A 43 5.71 -15.03 -0.67
C GLU A 43 7.01 -14.44 -0.10
N ALA A 44 7.24 -14.61 1.20
CA ALA A 44 8.45 -14.15 1.87
C ALA A 44 9.72 -14.77 1.27
N ALA A 45 9.68 -16.07 0.95
CA ALA A 45 10.78 -16.77 0.28
C ALA A 45 11.01 -16.26 -1.16
N TRP A 46 9.93 -16.00 -1.91
CA TRP A 46 10.01 -15.44 -3.27
C TRP A 46 10.62 -14.03 -3.28
N ILE A 47 10.16 -13.14 -2.40
CA ILE A 47 10.68 -11.77 -2.27
C ILE A 47 12.15 -11.80 -1.83
N SER A 48 12.50 -12.65 -0.85
CA SER A 48 13.89 -12.82 -0.40
C SER A 48 14.82 -13.17 -1.56
N GLY A 49 14.40 -14.11 -2.42
CA GLY A 49 15.11 -14.46 -3.64
C GLY A 49 15.24 -13.29 -4.62
N ALA A 50 14.13 -12.59 -4.89
CA ALA A 50 14.11 -11.45 -5.79
C ALA A 50 15.03 -10.32 -5.31
N VAL A 51 15.04 -10.02 -4.01
CA VAL A 51 15.97 -9.04 -3.41
C VAL A 51 17.43 -9.47 -3.61
N GLY A 52 17.71 -10.77 -3.46
CA GLY A 52 19.02 -11.34 -3.74
C GLY A 52 19.47 -11.15 -5.19
N ASP A 53 18.56 -11.27 -6.16
CA ASP A 53 18.84 -11.06 -7.60
C ASP A 53 19.29 -9.61 -7.90
N TYR A 54 18.85 -8.64 -7.08
CA TYR A 54 19.29 -7.24 -7.16
C TYR A 54 20.50 -6.91 -6.27
N GLY A 55 21.12 -7.92 -5.65
CA GLY A 55 22.30 -7.77 -4.78
C GLY A 55 21.98 -7.33 -3.35
N GLY A 56 20.72 -7.35 -2.94
CA GLY A 56 20.30 -7.09 -1.57
C GLY A 56 20.38 -8.33 -0.67
N VAL A 57 20.19 -8.12 0.63
CA VAL A 57 20.11 -9.20 1.62
C VAL A 57 18.87 -8.99 2.48
N ALA A 58 17.86 -9.83 2.27
CA ALA A 58 16.64 -9.85 3.07
C ALA A 58 16.30 -11.31 3.40
N PRO A 59 16.60 -11.79 4.63
CA PRO A 59 16.21 -13.13 5.05
C PRO A 59 14.69 -13.32 5.01
N PRO A 60 14.16 -14.51 4.67
CA PRO A 60 12.71 -14.74 4.58
C PRO A 60 11.94 -14.33 5.85
N ALA A 61 12.47 -14.63 7.04
CA ALA A 61 11.84 -14.24 8.31
C ALA A 61 11.70 -12.71 8.47
N LEU A 62 12.70 -11.93 7.99
CA LEU A 62 12.60 -10.47 8.00
C LEU A 62 11.54 -9.98 7.00
N VAL A 63 11.46 -10.62 5.83
CA VAL A 63 10.45 -10.26 4.83
C VAL A 63 9.05 -10.52 5.37
N GLU A 64 8.86 -11.63 6.08
CA GLU A 64 7.58 -11.96 6.73
C GLU A 64 7.15 -10.90 7.75
N GLU A 65 8.07 -10.45 8.61
CA GLU A 65 7.84 -9.32 9.54
C GLU A 65 7.49 -8.01 8.80
N ILE A 66 8.16 -7.74 7.67
CA ILE A 66 7.86 -6.57 6.83
C ILE A 66 6.45 -6.66 6.23
N LEU A 67 6.04 -7.83 5.76
CA LEU A 67 4.69 -8.06 5.22
C LEU A 67 3.63 -7.88 6.32
N GLU A 68 3.90 -8.35 7.54
CA GLU A 68 3.03 -8.10 8.70
C GLU A 68 2.88 -6.61 9.00
N LEU A 69 4.01 -5.88 8.99
CA LEU A 69 3.99 -4.44 9.21
C LEU A 69 3.28 -3.71 8.07
N HIS A 70 3.43 -4.17 6.84
CA HIS A 70 2.76 -3.60 5.67
C HIS A 70 1.24 -3.76 5.76
N GLU A 71 0.76 -4.92 6.22
CA GLU A 71 -0.66 -5.14 6.47
C GLU A 71 -1.20 -4.16 7.53
N HIS A 72 -0.50 -4.02 8.65
CA HIS A 72 -0.86 -3.04 9.68
C HIS A 72 -0.86 -1.61 9.14
N TYR A 73 0.07 -1.28 8.25
CA TYR A 73 0.12 0.01 7.57
C TYR A 73 -1.12 0.25 6.71
N LEU A 74 -1.54 -0.74 5.90
CA LEU A 74 -2.72 -0.64 5.04
C LEU A 74 -4.03 -0.53 5.84
N GLN A 75 -4.09 -1.12 7.03
CA GLN A 75 -5.23 -1.01 7.95
C GLN A 75 -5.22 0.27 8.79
N GLY A 76 -4.07 0.95 8.86
CA GLY A 76 -3.86 2.17 9.64
C GLY A 76 -4.43 3.43 8.98
N PRO A 77 -4.40 4.57 9.69
CA PRO A 77 -4.68 5.87 9.07
C PRO A 77 -3.66 6.14 7.96
N ALA A 78 -4.11 6.81 6.89
CA ALA A 78 -3.21 7.25 5.83
C ALA A 78 -2.04 8.06 6.42
N LEU A 79 -0.83 7.86 5.89
CA LEU A 79 0.32 8.67 6.32
C LEU A 79 0.03 10.14 6.02
N ASP A 80 0.24 10.98 7.02
CA ASP A 80 0.23 12.42 6.85
C ASP A 80 1.54 12.83 6.14
N LEU A 81 1.48 12.89 4.81
CA LEU A 81 2.61 13.19 3.95
C LEU A 81 3.01 14.67 4.04
N GLU A 82 2.04 15.54 4.29
CA GLU A 82 2.27 16.98 4.51
C GLU A 82 3.07 17.20 5.79
N ALA A 83 2.69 16.56 6.90
CA ALA A 83 3.43 16.69 8.16
C ALA A 83 4.87 16.13 8.08
N HIS A 84 5.14 15.14 7.22
CA HIS A 84 6.49 14.62 7.01
C HIS A 84 7.35 15.55 6.13
N ARG A 85 6.77 16.18 5.11
CA ARG A 85 7.49 17.13 4.25
C ARG A 85 7.98 18.35 5.02
N ASP A 86 7.15 18.90 5.91
CA ASP A 86 7.47 20.10 6.66
C ASP A 86 8.64 19.87 7.64
N ARG A 87 8.72 18.67 8.23
CA ARG A 87 9.81 18.27 9.13
C ARG A 87 11.16 18.20 8.40
N ASP A 88 11.22 17.58 7.22
CA ASP A 88 12.46 17.50 6.42
C ASP A 88 12.92 18.89 5.93
N SER A 89 11.99 19.80 5.63
CA SER A 89 12.34 21.17 5.24
C SER A 89 12.86 22.02 6.39
N ASP A 90 12.36 21.82 7.61
CA ASP A 90 12.84 22.54 8.80
C ASP A 90 14.25 22.06 9.21
N GLU A 91 14.51 20.75 9.17
CA GLU A 91 15.85 20.20 9.45
C GLU A 91 16.89 20.60 8.38
N ALA A 92 16.48 20.65 7.10
CA ALA A 92 17.35 21.14 6.02
C ALA A 92 17.64 22.65 6.11
N PHE A 93 16.76 23.44 6.73
CA PHE A 93 16.96 24.88 6.95
C PHE A 93 17.91 25.15 8.14
N ASP A 94 17.86 24.32 9.20
CA ASP A 94 18.76 24.43 10.36
C ASP A 94 20.20 23.98 10.06
N GLU A 95 20.39 22.95 9.21
CA GLU A 95 21.73 22.50 8.78
C GLU A 95 22.43 23.52 7.85
N ALA A 96 21.66 24.40 7.21
CA ALA A 96 22.17 25.41 6.27
C ALA A 96 22.64 26.73 6.93
N ASP A 97 22.70 26.84 8.27
CA ASP A 97 23.35 27.96 8.96
C ASP A 97 24.73 27.62 9.53
N PRO A 98 25.80 27.54 8.70
CA PRO A 98 27.16 27.65 9.18
C PRO A 98 27.56 29.14 9.27
N ALA A 99 27.01 29.82 10.28
CA ALA A 99 27.58 30.99 10.96
C ALA A 99 27.86 32.26 10.14
N ASP A 100 27.12 33.35 10.41
CA ASP A 100 27.72 34.69 10.47
C ASP A 100 26.97 35.63 11.43
N GLY A 101 27.53 35.88 12.62
CA GLY A 101 26.94 36.89 13.50
C GLY A 101 27.42 36.97 14.95
N ALA A 102 28.28 36.07 15.41
CA ALA A 102 28.69 36.08 16.81
C ALA A 102 30.22 35.94 16.98
N VAL A 103 30.82 37.05 17.44
CA VAL A 103 31.99 37.07 18.34
C VAL A 103 33.35 36.76 17.70
N ARG A 104 34.03 37.81 17.19
CA ARG A 104 35.48 37.96 17.45
C ARG A 104 35.82 39.36 17.96
N SER A 105 35.99 39.40 19.27
CA SER A 105 36.80 40.40 19.98
C SER A 105 38.27 40.33 19.57
N ARG A 106 38.99 41.43 19.85
CA ARG A 106 40.44 41.73 19.71
C ARG A 106 40.85 42.48 18.44
N ARG A 107 40.88 43.81 18.52
CA ARG A 107 42.12 44.55 18.82
C ARG A 107 41.83 45.97 19.29
#